data_AF-A0A3S4G2V0-F1
#
_entry.id   AF-A0A3S4G2V0-F1
#
_cell.length_a   1.000
_cell.length_b   1.000
_cell.length_c   1.000
_cell.angle_alpha   90.00
_cell.angle_beta   90.00
_cell.angle_gamma   90.00
#
_symmetry.space_group_name_H-M   'P 1'
#
loop_
_entity.id
_entity.type
_entity.pdbx_description
1 polymer ?
#
loop_
_entity_poly.entity_id
_entity_poly.type
_entity_poly.pdbx_seq_one_letter_code
_entity_poly.pdbx_strand_id
1 'polypeptide(L)'
;MTPNIYQQLGLKKVINACGKMTILGVSSVAPEVMQATARAASAFVEIDALVEKTGELVSRYTGAEDSYITSCASAGIAIAVAAAITHGDRARVALMPDSSGNGQ
;
A
#
# COMPACT_ATOMS: atom_id res chain seq x y z
N MET A 1 19.84 -21.90 19.54
CA MET A 1 19.10 -21.01 18.61
C MET A 1 18.56 -19.84 19.42
N THR A 2 18.94 -18.61 19.06
CA THR A 2 18.40 -17.41 19.71
C THR A 2 16.92 -17.27 19.37
N PRO A 3 16.02 -17.07 20.35
CA PRO A 3 14.59 -16.89 20.10
C PRO A 3 14.35 -15.65 19.23
N ASN A 4 13.46 -15.77 18.24
CA ASN A 4 13.08 -14.62 17.40
C ASN A 4 12.22 -13.61 18.19
N ILE A 5 11.96 -12.44 17.60
CA ILE A 5 11.23 -11.35 18.26
C ILE A 5 9.85 -11.78 18.80
N TYR A 6 9.13 -12.65 18.07
CA TYR A 6 7.83 -13.15 18.52
C TYR A 6 7.96 -14.14 19.69
N GLN A 7 8.99 -14.99 19.69
CA GLN A 7 9.27 -15.90 20.79
C GLN A 7 9.69 -15.15 22.07
N GLN A 8 10.40 -14.02 21.93
CA GLN A 8 10.74 -13.14 23.05
C GLN A 8 9.49 -12.50 23.67
N LEU A 9 8.44 -12.27 22.86
CA LEU A 9 7.11 -11.82 23.30
C LEU A 9 6.23 -12.96 23.85
N GLY A 10 6.76 -14.17 24.00
CA GLY A 10 6.01 -15.34 24.50
C GLY A 10 5.13 -16.04 23.47
N LEU A 11 5.20 -15.66 22.18
CA LEU A 11 4.44 -16.30 21.11
C LEU A 11 5.12 -17.60 20.64
N LYS A 12 4.30 -18.55 20.19
CA LYS A 12 4.80 -19.83 19.65
C LYS A 12 5.51 -19.61 18.31
N LYS A 13 6.59 -20.36 18.09
CA LYS A 13 7.23 -20.44 16.76
C LYS A 13 6.27 -21.11 15.77
N VAL A 14 6.11 -20.51 14.60
CA VAL A 14 5.31 -21.04 13.50
C VAL A 14 6.21 -21.32 12.30
N ILE A 15 5.98 -22.45 11.61
CA ILE A 15 6.56 -22.75 10.29
C ILE A 15 5.39 -22.76 9.31
N ASN A 16 5.39 -21.80 8.38
CA ASN A 16 4.33 -21.70 7.38
C ASN A 16 4.68 -22.55 6.15
N ALA A 17 3.99 -23.69 5.99
CA ALA A 17 4.09 -24.56 4.83
C ALA A 17 2.87 -24.46 3.89
N CYS A 18 1.92 -23.57 4.18
CA CYS A 18 0.65 -23.45 3.46
C CYS A 18 0.58 -22.22 2.51
N GLY A 19 1.71 -21.54 2.27
CA GLY A 19 1.74 -20.38 1.35
C GLY A 19 1.32 -19.07 2.01
N LYS A 20 0.42 -18.28 1.39
CA LYS A 20 0.09 -16.90 1.80
C LYS A 20 -1.10 -16.83 2.76
N MET A 21 -0.93 -17.39 3.96
CA MET A 21 -1.95 -17.43 5.00
C MET A 21 -2.11 -16.07 5.72
N THR A 22 -3.30 -15.46 5.66
CA THR A 22 -3.59 -14.19 6.36
C THR A 22 -3.38 -14.26 7.87
N ILE A 23 -3.81 -15.35 8.51
CA ILE A 23 -3.65 -15.57 9.96
C ILE A 23 -2.18 -15.60 10.37
N LEU A 24 -1.27 -15.95 9.45
CA LEU A 24 0.16 -16.07 9.70
C LEU A 24 0.96 -14.84 9.24
N GLY A 25 0.28 -13.72 8.97
CA GLY A 25 0.95 -12.49 8.54
C GLY A 25 1.40 -12.53 7.07
N VAL A 26 0.71 -13.31 6.23
CA VAL A 26 0.88 -13.34 4.77
C VAL A 26 2.29 -13.71 4.30
N SER A 27 2.90 -12.87 3.46
CA SER A 27 4.23 -13.05 2.89
C SER A 27 5.32 -12.60 3.86
N SER A 28 6.38 -13.41 4.01
CA SER A 28 7.65 -12.91 4.53
C SER A 28 8.31 -11.99 3.51
N VAL A 29 8.92 -10.90 3.99
CA VAL A 29 9.65 -9.93 3.16
C VAL A 29 11.06 -10.46 2.90
N ALA A 30 11.54 -10.33 1.67
CA ALA A 30 12.89 -10.77 1.30
C ALA A 30 13.96 -9.84 1.91
N PRO A 31 15.16 -10.33 2.29
CA PRO A 31 16.19 -9.55 2.96
C PRO A 31 16.58 -8.27 2.21
N GLU A 32 16.66 -8.31 0.89
CA GLU A 32 16.99 -7.19 0.02
C GLU A 32 15.95 -6.07 0.09
N VAL A 33 14.66 -6.42 0.23
CA VAL A 33 13.56 -5.45 0.39
C VAL A 33 13.64 -4.83 1.78
N MET A 34 13.87 -5.62 2.83
CA MET A 34 14.05 -5.10 4.19
C MET A 34 15.19 -4.09 4.28
N GLN A 35 16.33 -4.38 3.62
CA GLN A 35 17.46 -3.47 3.56
C GLN A 35 17.15 -2.18 2.80
N ALA A 36 16.42 -2.26 1.68
CA ALA A 36 15.97 -1.08 0.95
C ALA A 36 15.03 -0.20 1.78
N THR A 37 14.05 -0.81 2.47
CA THR A 37 13.14 -0.11 3.37
C THR A 37 13.89 0.61 4.50
N ALA A 38 14.88 -0.06 5.12
CA ALA A 38 15.67 0.55 6.19
C ALA A 38 16.46 1.79 5.70
N ARG A 39 17.05 1.71 4.49
CA ARG A 39 17.73 2.87 3.87
C ARG A 39 16.76 4.00 3.58
N ALA A 40 15.60 3.69 3.00
CA ALA A 40 14.57 4.68 2.68
C ALA A 40 14.03 5.37 3.94
N ALA A 41 13.81 4.63 5.03
CA ALA A 41 13.29 5.17 6.29
C ALA A 41 14.23 6.18 6.98
N SER A 42 15.51 6.22 6.60
CA SER A 42 16.51 7.13 7.15
C SER A 42 16.82 8.31 6.22
N ALA A 43 16.03 8.50 5.16
CA ALA A 43 16.22 9.53 4.15
C ALA A 43 14.95 10.37 3.95
N PHE A 44 15.10 11.56 3.39
CA PHE A 44 13.98 12.41 2.98
C PHE A 44 13.79 12.34 1.47
N VAL A 45 12.55 12.49 1.04
CA VAL A 45 12.16 12.55 -0.36
C VAL A 45 10.95 13.46 -0.50
N GLU A 46 10.80 14.09 -1.65
CA GLU A 46 9.57 14.77 -2.02
C GLU A 46 8.53 13.70 -2.36
N ILE A 47 7.40 13.70 -1.65
CA ILE A 47 6.43 12.59 -1.68
C ILE A 47 5.69 12.55 -3.01
N ASP A 48 5.34 13.70 -3.59
CA ASP A 48 4.62 13.77 -4.85
C ASP A 48 5.49 13.18 -5.99
N ALA A 49 6.78 13.49 -6.02
CA ALA A 49 7.75 12.93 -6.96
C ALA A 49 7.97 11.43 -6.74
N LEU A 50 7.94 10.96 -5.49
CA LEU A 50 7.99 9.52 -5.21
C LEU A 50 6.76 8.81 -5.76
N VAL A 51 5.56 9.37 -5.53
CA VAL A 51 4.30 8.83 -6.04
C VAL A 51 4.34 8.74 -7.56
N GLU A 52 4.68 9.83 -8.25
CA GLU A 52 4.84 9.86 -9.71
C GLU A 52 5.82 8.78 -10.18
N LYS A 53 7.00 8.72 -9.55
CA LYS A 53 8.04 7.78 -9.97
C LYS A 53 7.66 6.33 -9.77
N THR A 54 6.98 6.01 -8.67
CA THR A 54 6.51 4.66 -8.40
C THR A 54 5.37 4.27 -9.33
N GLY A 55 4.50 5.22 -9.70
CA GLY A 55 3.48 5.03 -10.72
C GLY A 55 4.06 4.66 -12.07
N GLU A 56 5.00 5.45 -12.58
CA GLU A 56 5.74 5.15 -13.83
C GLU A 56 6.35 3.75 -13.81
N LEU A 57 6.98 3.37 -12.69
CA LEU A 57 7.66 2.08 -12.56
C LEU A 57 6.67 0.92 -12.60
N VAL A 58 5.57 1.00 -11.84
CA VAL A 58 4.56 -0.07 -11.81
C VAL A 58 3.84 -0.20 -13.14
N SER A 59 3.49 0.91 -13.79
CA SER A 59 2.86 0.91 -15.12
C SER A 59 3.69 0.16 -16.17
N ARG A 60 5.03 0.25 -16.10
CA ARG A 60 5.91 -0.52 -17.01
C ARG A 60 5.79 -2.04 -16.84
N TYR A 61 5.52 -2.51 -15.62
CA TYR A 61 5.37 -3.95 -15.35
C TYR A 61 3.96 -4.46 -15.59
N THR A 62 2.94 -3.60 -15.40
CA THR A 62 1.53 -3.98 -15.56
C THR A 62 0.99 -3.74 -16.97
N GLY A 63 1.61 -2.83 -17.74
CA GLY A 63 1.11 -2.36 -19.03
C GLY A 63 -0.04 -1.37 -18.91
N ALA A 64 -0.32 -0.84 -17.71
CA ALA A 64 -1.33 0.18 -17.51
C ALA A 64 -0.90 1.54 -18.10
N GLU A 65 -1.87 2.38 -18.47
CA GLU A 65 -1.60 3.76 -18.91
C GLU A 65 -1.00 4.61 -17.78
N ASP A 66 -1.46 4.38 -16.55
CA ASP A 66 -0.96 4.99 -15.33
C ASP A 66 -1.23 4.07 -14.13
N SER A 67 -0.49 4.25 -13.03
CA SER A 67 -0.60 3.47 -11.81
C SER A 67 -0.45 4.36 -10.59
N TYR A 68 -1.30 4.18 -9.59
CA TYR A 68 -1.22 4.90 -8.33
C TYR A 68 -1.03 3.94 -7.17
N ILE A 69 -0.01 4.19 -6.33
CA ILE A 69 0.32 3.35 -5.18
C ILE A 69 -0.45 3.82 -3.95
N THR A 70 -1.22 2.91 -3.35
CA THR A 70 -1.99 3.16 -2.13
C THR A 70 -1.47 2.30 -0.98
N SER A 71 -1.98 2.53 0.23
CA SER A 71 -1.59 1.77 1.42
C SER A 71 -1.98 0.29 1.34
N CYS A 72 -3.11 -0.04 0.67
CA CYS A 72 -3.60 -1.39 0.49
C CYS A 72 -4.68 -1.48 -0.60
N ALA A 73 -5.05 -2.71 -0.99
CA ALA A 73 -6.10 -2.94 -1.98
C ALA A 73 -7.46 -2.32 -1.59
N SER A 74 -7.83 -2.34 -0.30
CA SER A 74 -9.08 -1.74 0.18
C SER A 74 -9.09 -0.22 -0.02
N ALA A 75 -7.97 0.46 0.25
CA ALA A 75 -7.84 1.88 -0.03
C ALA A 75 -7.92 2.16 -1.54
N GLY A 76 -7.29 1.33 -2.37
CA GLY A 76 -7.41 1.41 -3.83
C GLY A 76 -8.86 1.32 -4.32
N ILE A 77 -9.64 0.37 -3.79
CA ILE A 77 -11.07 0.25 -4.10
C ILE A 77 -11.84 1.51 -3.69
N ALA A 78 -11.61 2.02 -2.47
CA ALA A 78 -12.28 3.22 -1.99
C ALA A 78 -11.99 4.44 -2.89
N ILE A 79 -10.73 4.65 -3.27
CA ILE A 79 -10.31 5.73 -4.17
C ILE A 79 -10.92 5.56 -5.57
N ALA A 80 -10.90 4.34 -6.12
CA ALA A 80 -11.48 4.07 -7.44
C ALA A 80 -13.00 4.34 -7.47
N VAL A 81 -13.72 3.95 -6.42
CA VAL A 81 -15.16 4.25 -6.30
C VAL A 81 -15.40 5.75 -6.18
N ALA A 82 -14.64 6.47 -5.35
CA ALA A 82 -14.73 7.92 -5.24
C ALA A 82 -14.45 8.62 -6.57
N ALA A 83 -13.44 8.16 -7.33
CA ALA A 83 -13.12 8.68 -8.65
C ALA A 83 -14.28 8.48 -9.65
N ALA A 84 -14.92 7.31 -9.64
CA ALA A 84 -16.08 7.03 -10.49
C ALA A 84 -17.31 7.91 -10.15
N ILE A 85 -17.53 8.23 -8.87
CA ILE A 85 -18.64 9.10 -8.42
C ILE A 85 -18.38 10.57 -8.76
N THR A 86 -17.14 11.01 -8.57
CA THR A 86 -16.75 12.42 -8.69
C THR A 86 -16.35 12.80 -10.11
N HIS A 87 -16.02 11.83 -10.96
CA HIS A 87 -15.47 12.03 -12.31
C HIS A 87 -14.23 12.94 -12.32
N GLY A 88 -13.47 12.95 -11.23
CA GLY A 88 -12.27 13.79 -11.08
C GLY A 88 -12.55 15.26 -10.75
N ASP A 89 -13.80 15.67 -10.52
CA ASP A 89 -14.12 17.02 -10.09
C ASP A 89 -13.60 17.29 -8.67
N ARG A 90 -12.71 18.27 -8.54
CA ARG A 90 -12.03 18.59 -7.28
C ARG A 90 -12.99 19.06 -6.17
N ALA A 91 -14.06 19.79 -6.52
CA ALA A 91 -15.04 20.25 -5.55
C ALA A 91 -15.85 19.05 -5.01
N ARG A 92 -16.24 18.12 -5.89
CA ARG A 92 -16.92 16.89 -5.49
C ARG A 92 -16.03 15.95 -4.69
N VAL A 93 -14.74 15.85 -5.02
CA VAL A 93 -13.76 15.08 -4.23
C VAL A 93 -13.62 15.65 -2.82
N ALA A 94 -13.58 16.98 -2.66
CA ALA A 94 -13.48 17.63 -1.35
C ALA A 94 -14.70 17.38 -0.44
N LEU A 95 -15.85 17.02 -1.03
CA LEU A 95 -17.08 16.68 -0.30
C LEU A 95 -17.15 15.19 0.08
N MET A 96 -16.26 14.33 -0.42
CA MET A 96 -16.24 12.92 -0.05
C MET A 96 -16.03 12.73 1.47
N PRO A 97 -16.69 11.76 2.11
CA PRO A 97 -17.46 10.67 1.50
C PRO A 97 -18.94 10.99 1.20
N ASP A 98 -19.39 12.24 1.30
CA ASP A 98 -20.75 12.63 0.91
C ASP A 98 -20.92 12.56 -0.62
N SER A 99 -21.55 11.47 -1.08
CA SER A 99 -21.78 11.18 -2.48
C SER A 99 -23.11 11.73 -3.02
N SER A 100 -23.89 12.45 -2.19
CA SER A 100 -25.19 13.00 -2.60
C SER A 100 -25.09 14.05 -3.71
N GLY A 101 -23.90 14.61 -3.95
CA GLY A 101 -23.66 15.58 -5.02
C GLY A 101 -24.22 16.97 -4.73
N ASN A 102 -24.69 17.22 -3.50
CA ASN A 102 -25.24 18.50 -3.06
C ASN A 102 -24.11 19.45 -2.62
N GLY A 103 -23.36 19.97 -3.59
CA GLY A 103 -22.57 21.19 -3.38
C GLY A 103 -23.48 22.41 -3.55
N GLN A 104 -23.39 23.37 -2.63
CA GLN A 104 -23.91 24.73 -2.86
C GLN A 104 -23.28 25.37 -4.11
#